data_AF-A0A961KGB8-F1
#
_entry.id   AF-A0A961KGB8-F1
#
_cell.length_a   1.000
_cell.length_b   1.000
_cell.length_c   1.000
_cell.angle_alpha   90.00
_cell.angle_beta   90.00
_cell.angle_gamma   90.00
#
_symmetry.space_group_name_H-M   'P 1'
#
loop_
_entity.id
_entity.type
_entity.pdbx_description
1 polymer ?
#
loop_
_entity_poly.entity_id
_entity_poly.type
_entity_poly.pdbx_seq_one_letter_code
_entity_poly.pdbx_strand_id
1 'polypeptide(L)'
;GLSGLEILLFDPDFNGYDAGSYTCTLVTALAQDLSAQARALETAWAAYAPLLRNPGAPGNSTYLSPREASGAIFTQVMAGIEFDVDQRLGRPMGTPDHPRPARAESWRAGRSLRNVLLSLDALRLTAEALADGPIDGVEAAFDTAAYFAGAITDPGFQDAADPMGRLRLESLQGRIDAIGAALEQEIGTPLGVAPGFNSLDGD
;
A
#
# COMPACT_ATOMS: atom_id res chain seq x y z
N GLY A 1 -13.64 -9.77 5.68
CA GLY A 1 -12.39 -9.23 5.10
C GLY A 1 -12.43 -9.22 3.57
N LEU A 2 -11.67 -8.32 2.93
CA LEU A 2 -11.72 -8.06 1.48
C LEU A 2 -11.37 -9.29 0.62
N SER A 3 -10.31 -10.03 0.95
CA SER A 3 -9.92 -11.24 0.19
C SER A 3 -10.98 -12.34 0.23
N GLY A 4 -11.72 -12.46 1.34
CA GLY A 4 -12.84 -13.39 1.44
C GLY A 4 -14.00 -12.98 0.51
N LEU A 5 -14.33 -11.68 0.46
CA LEU A 5 -15.33 -11.18 -0.48
C LEU A 5 -14.88 -11.34 -1.93
N GLU A 6 -13.60 -11.14 -2.23
CA GLU A 6 -13.08 -11.32 -3.56
C GLU A 6 -13.34 -12.75 -4.08
N ILE A 7 -13.04 -13.77 -3.27
CA ILE A 7 -13.30 -15.17 -3.64
C ILE A 7 -14.79 -15.36 -3.92
N LEU A 8 -15.66 -14.93 -3.00
CA LEU A 8 -17.09 -15.14 -3.16
C LEU A 8 -17.65 -14.40 -4.39
N LEU A 9 -17.12 -13.22 -4.73
CA LEU A 9 -17.61 -12.39 -5.83
C LEU A 9 -17.06 -12.81 -7.20
N PHE A 10 -15.81 -13.27 -7.26
CA PHE A 10 -15.08 -13.44 -8.53
C PHE A 10 -14.66 -14.87 -8.83
N ASP A 11 -14.71 -15.79 -7.87
CA ASP A 11 -14.43 -17.20 -8.13
C ASP A 11 -15.72 -17.90 -8.66
N PRO A 12 -15.70 -18.49 -9.88
CA PRO A 12 -16.86 -19.17 -10.45
C PRO A 12 -17.45 -20.29 -9.59
N ASP A 13 -16.63 -20.90 -8.73
CA ASP A 13 -17.09 -21.96 -7.83
C ASP A 13 -17.95 -21.41 -6.68
N PHE A 14 -17.86 -20.10 -6.41
CA PHE A 14 -18.50 -19.46 -5.25
C PHE A 14 -19.40 -18.28 -5.59
N ASN A 15 -19.43 -17.79 -6.84
CA ASN A 15 -20.15 -16.56 -7.23
C ASN A 15 -21.64 -16.74 -7.59
N GLY A 16 -22.28 -17.80 -7.06
CA GLY A 16 -23.73 -18.02 -7.14
C GLY A 16 -24.50 -17.35 -5.99
N TYR A 17 -25.58 -16.63 -6.30
CA TYR A 17 -26.31 -15.77 -5.35
C TYR A 17 -27.81 -16.02 -5.28
N ASP A 18 -28.22 -17.29 -5.33
CA ASP A 18 -29.63 -17.64 -5.16
C ASP A 18 -30.18 -17.09 -3.83
N ALA A 19 -31.43 -16.63 -3.86
CA ALA A 19 -32.06 -16.05 -2.67
C ALA A 19 -32.10 -17.07 -1.52
N GLY A 20 -31.59 -16.66 -0.35
CA GLY A 20 -31.50 -17.53 0.84
C GLY A 20 -30.35 -18.55 0.82
N SER A 21 -29.48 -18.53 -0.20
CA SER A 21 -28.28 -19.37 -0.24
C SER A 21 -27.28 -19.00 0.86
N TYR A 22 -26.42 -19.98 1.20
CA TYR A 22 -25.31 -19.77 2.11
C TYR A 22 -24.37 -18.66 1.62
N THR A 23 -24.02 -18.66 0.33
CA THR A 23 -23.15 -17.64 -0.28
C THR A 23 -23.72 -16.23 -0.16
N CYS A 24 -25.02 -16.05 -0.46
CA CYS A 24 -25.68 -14.75 -0.32
C CYS A 24 -25.64 -14.26 1.14
N THR A 25 -25.89 -15.17 2.09
CA THR A 25 -25.83 -14.87 3.53
C THR A 25 -24.40 -14.49 3.95
N LEU A 26 -23.41 -15.23 3.47
CA LEU A 26 -21.99 -15.02 3.82
C LEU A 26 -21.45 -13.71 3.25
N VAL A 27 -21.72 -13.38 1.98
CA VAL A 27 -21.34 -12.09 1.39
C VAL A 27 -21.97 -10.92 2.15
N THR A 28 -23.25 -11.04 2.52
CA THR A 28 -23.94 -10.02 3.32
C THR A 28 -23.25 -9.82 4.67
N ALA A 29 -22.93 -10.91 5.37
CA ALA A 29 -22.24 -10.86 6.66
C ALA A 29 -20.85 -10.22 6.54
N LEU A 30 -20.06 -10.60 5.54
CA LEU A 30 -18.72 -10.04 5.32
C LEU A 30 -18.77 -8.54 4.93
N ALA A 31 -19.76 -8.12 4.16
CA ALA A 31 -19.94 -6.71 3.81
C ALA A 31 -20.33 -5.87 5.03
N GLN A 32 -21.20 -6.39 5.90
CA GLN A 32 -21.56 -5.74 7.17
C GLN A 32 -20.37 -5.63 8.11
N ASP A 33 -19.57 -6.69 8.24
CA ASP A 33 -18.32 -6.70 9.01
C ASP A 33 -17.32 -5.65 8.50
N LEU A 34 -17.07 -5.58 7.19
CA LEU A 34 -16.21 -4.54 6.61
C LEU A 34 -16.74 -3.13 6.86
N SER A 35 -18.06 -2.92 6.78
CA SER A 35 -18.66 -1.62 7.10
C SER A 35 -18.46 -1.25 8.57
N ALA A 36 -18.57 -2.22 9.49
CA ALA A 36 -18.32 -2.01 10.91
C ALA A 36 -16.84 -1.67 11.17
N GLN A 37 -15.91 -2.40 10.54
CA GLN A 37 -14.47 -2.12 10.65
C GLN A 37 -14.10 -0.75 10.11
N ALA A 38 -14.67 -0.33 8.98
CA ALA A 38 -14.44 1.01 8.42
C ALA A 38 -14.89 2.13 9.37
N ARG A 39 -16.07 2.00 9.99
CA ARG A 39 -16.58 2.96 11.00
C ARG A 39 -15.71 2.97 12.27
N ALA A 40 -15.26 1.80 12.70
CA ALA A 40 -14.37 1.68 13.85
C ALA A 40 -13.03 2.37 13.58
N LEU A 41 -12.47 2.20 12.38
CA LEU A 41 -11.24 2.86 11.95
C LEU A 41 -11.41 4.38 11.86
N GLU A 42 -12.51 4.87 11.29
CA GLU A 42 -12.84 6.31 11.25
C GLU A 42 -12.91 6.91 12.68
N THR A 43 -13.60 6.22 13.59
CA THR A 43 -13.71 6.64 15.00
C THR A 43 -12.34 6.66 15.68
N ALA A 44 -11.52 5.64 15.46
CA ALA A 44 -10.18 5.55 16.02
C ALA A 44 -9.27 6.68 15.50
N TRP A 45 -9.33 6.99 14.21
CA TRP A 45 -8.58 8.11 13.63
C TRP A 45 -9.00 9.45 14.20
N ALA A 46 -10.31 9.69 14.38
CA ALA A 46 -10.79 10.91 15.00
C ALA A 46 -10.26 11.09 16.43
N ALA A 47 -10.15 9.99 17.18
CA ALA A 47 -9.56 9.99 18.53
C ALA A 47 -8.02 10.11 18.52
N TYR A 48 -7.34 9.59 17.50
CA TYR A 48 -5.88 9.62 17.37
C TYR A 48 -5.35 10.97 16.85
N ALA A 49 -6.10 11.63 15.97
CA ALA A 49 -5.69 12.85 15.29
C ALA A 49 -5.18 13.99 16.21
N PRO A 50 -5.75 14.24 17.41
CA PRO A 50 -5.22 15.24 18.33
C PRO A 50 -3.78 14.98 18.78
N LEU A 51 -3.34 13.71 18.85
CA LEU A 51 -1.97 13.34 19.23
C LEU A 51 -0.97 13.81 18.16
N LEU A 52 -1.29 13.59 16.89
CA LEU A 52 -0.47 14.04 15.75
C LEU A 52 -0.49 15.57 15.59
N ARG A 53 -1.65 16.20 15.82
CA ARG A 53 -1.84 17.65 15.59
C ARG A 53 -1.34 18.54 16.72
N ASN A 54 -1.23 18.02 17.94
CA ASN A 54 -0.77 18.76 19.12
C ASN A 54 0.42 18.07 19.81
N PRO A 55 1.52 17.82 19.10
CA PRO A 55 2.69 17.19 19.69
C PRO A 55 3.31 18.11 20.75
N GLY A 56 3.73 17.54 21.87
CA GLY A 56 4.27 18.28 23.02
C GLY A 56 3.23 18.99 23.90
N ALA A 57 1.93 18.89 23.59
CA ALA A 57 0.87 19.43 24.44
C ALA A 57 0.79 18.68 25.80
N PRO A 58 0.36 19.34 26.89
CA PRO A 58 0.17 18.67 28.18
C PRO A 58 -0.72 17.43 28.06
N GLY A 59 -0.21 16.27 28.51
CA GLY A 59 -0.91 15.00 28.43
C GLY A 59 -0.70 14.21 27.13
N ASN A 60 -0.01 14.77 26.13
CA ASN A 60 0.43 14.03 24.94
C ASN A 60 1.82 13.43 25.18
N SER A 61 1.87 12.15 25.57
CA SER A 61 3.12 11.40 25.72
C SER A 61 3.48 10.57 24.49
N THR A 62 2.67 10.59 23.44
CA THR A 62 2.90 9.82 22.19
C THR A 62 3.87 10.55 21.27
N TYR A 63 3.67 11.86 21.11
CA TYR A 63 4.55 12.71 20.30
C TYR A 63 4.97 13.91 21.13
N LEU A 64 6.25 13.98 21.46
CA LEU A 64 6.84 15.01 22.30
C LEU A 64 7.23 16.26 21.52
N SER A 65 7.36 16.14 20.19
CA SER A 65 7.68 17.26 19.30
C SER A 65 7.01 17.11 17.92
N PRO A 66 6.80 18.22 17.17
CA PRO A 66 6.32 18.16 15.79
C PRO A 66 7.12 17.22 14.90
N ARG A 67 8.44 17.16 15.12
CA ARG A 67 9.33 16.29 14.36
C ARG A 67 9.04 14.81 14.58
N GLU A 68 8.71 14.40 15.80
CA GLU A 68 8.34 13.00 16.08
C GLU A 68 7.02 12.61 15.39
N ALA A 69 6.05 13.53 15.36
CA ALA A 69 4.79 13.29 14.65
C ALA A 69 5.00 13.17 13.13
N SER A 70 5.73 14.11 12.52
CA SER A 70 6.07 14.06 11.10
C SER A 70 6.93 12.84 10.77
N GLY A 71 7.90 12.50 11.62
CA GLY A 71 8.75 11.32 11.47
C GLY A 71 7.95 10.02 11.48
N ALA A 72 6.95 9.90 12.36
CA ALA A 72 6.08 8.73 12.38
C ALA A 72 5.24 8.59 11.10
N ILE A 73 4.73 9.68 10.54
CA ILE A 73 4.02 9.64 9.25
C ILE A 73 4.99 9.28 8.13
N PHE A 74 6.20 9.86 8.11
CA PHE A 74 7.23 9.55 7.12
C PHE A 74 7.62 8.06 7.16
N THR A 75 7.79 7.46 8.35
CA THR A 75 7.99 6.02 8.50
C THR A 75 6.85 5.21 7.88
N GLN A 76 5.58 5.65 8.00
CA GLN A 76 4.46 4.96 7.34
C GLN A 76 4.50 5.11 5.81
N VAL A 77 5.00 6.24 5.29
CA VAL A 77 5.20 6.41 3.84
C VAL A 77 6.25 5.43 3.32
N MET A 78 7.40 5.34 3.99
CA MET A 78 8.46 4.39 3.64
C MET A 78 7.98 2.93 3.71
N ALA A 79 7.29 2.56 4.80
CA ALA A 79 6.71 1.23 4.95
C ALA A 79 5.67 0.92 3.86
N GLY A 80 4.94 1.92 3.37
CA GLY A 80 4.02 1.75 2.23
C GLY A 80 4.73 1.44 0.92
N ILE A 81 5.85 2.12 0.63
CA ILE A 81 6.69 1.84 -0.54
C ILE A 81 7.25 0.41 -0.47
N GLU A 82 7.78 0.00 0.68
CA GLU A 82 8.30 -1.35 0.91
C GLU A 82 7.21 -2.41 0.78
N PHE A 83 6.01 -2.14 1.30
CA PHE A 83 4.88 -3.04 1.15
C PHE A 83 4.52 -3.22 -0.33
N ASP A 84 4.52 -2.17 -1.14
CA ASP A 84 4.26 -2.25 -2.58
C ASP A 84 5.34 -3.07 -3.30
N VAL A 85 6.61 -2.84 -2.96
CA VAL A 85 7.76 -3.57 -3.51
C VAL A 85 7.71 -5.06 -3.13
N ASP A 86 7.69 -5.37 -1.84
CA ASP A 86 7.87 -6.73 -1.35
C ASP A 86 6.59 -7.55 -1.40
N GLN A 87 5.47 -6.95 -0.98
CA GLN A 87 4.22 -7.67 -0.80
C GLN A 87 3.38 -7.66 -2.07
N ARG A 88 3.13 -6.48 -2.67
CA ARG A 88 2.22 -6.38 -3.83
C ARG A 88 2.86 -6.83 -5.14
N LEU A 89 4.16 -6.60 -5.32
CA LEU A 89 4.90 -7.03 -6.52
C LEU A 89 5.78 -8.26 -6.26
N GLY A 90 6.55 -8.27 -5.17
CA GLY A 90 7.51 -9.33 -4.89
C GLY A 90 6.87 -10.71 -4.66
N ARG A 91 5.81 -10.79 -3.84
CA ARG A 91 5.14 -12.07 -3.57
C ARG A 91 4.54 -12.76 -4.80
N PRO A 92 3.83 -12.08 -5.71
CA PRO A 92 3.33 -12.74 -6.92
C PRO A 92 4.44 -13.13 -7.88
N MET A 93 5.52 -12.34 -7.98
CA MET A 93 6.66 -12.72 -8.80
C MET A 93 7.42 -13.93 -8.25
N GLY A 94 7.56 -14.07 -6.93
CA GLY A 94 8.36 -15.15 -6.34
C GLY A 94 9.77 -15.22 -6.92
N THR A 95 10.38 -16.41 -6.91
CA THR A 95 11.64 -16.64 -7.63
C THR A 95 11.35 -17.00 -9.09
N PRO A 96 12.33 -16.82 -10.00
CA PRO A 96 12.15 -17.20 -11.41
C PRO A 96 11.68 -18.65 -11.60
N ASP A 97 12.19 -19.59 -10.79
CA ASP A 97 11.82 -21.00 -10.86
C ASP A 97 10.48 -21.33 -10.17
N HIS A 98 9.99 -20.43 -9.31
CA HIS A 98 8.77 -20.63 -8.51
C HIS A 98 7.90 -19.36 -8.47
N PRO A 99 7.35 -18.92 -9.62
CA PRO A 99 6.42 -17.80 -9.67
C PRO A 99 5.13 -18.12 -8.91
N ARG A 100 4.49 -17.11 -8.33
CA ARG A 100 3.29 -17.27 -7.49
C ARG A 100 2.19 -16.27 -7.84
N PRO A 101 1.76 -16.16 -9.11
CA PRO A 101 0.81 -15.12 -9.56
C PRO A 101 -0.49 -15.06 -8.74
N ALA A 102 -0.99 -16.20 -8.25
CA ALA A 102 -2.18 -16.26 -7.40
C ALA A 102 -1.99 -15.66 -5.99
N ARG A 103 -0.79 -15.18 -5.64
CA ARG A 103 -0.52 -14.41 -4.42
C ARG A 103 -0.65 -12.90 -4.60
N ALA A 104 -0.89 -12.43 -5.82
CA ALA A 104 -1.17 -11.02 -6.06
C ALA A 104 -2.46 -10.62 -5.32
N GLU A 105 -2.46 -9.46 -4.68
CA GLU A 105 -3.64 -8.95 -4.00
C GLU A 105 -4.75 -8.66 -5.01
N SER A 106 -5.96 -9.16 -4.76
CA SER A 106 -7.12 -8.88 -5.60
C SER A 106 -7.00 -9.34 -7.07
N TRP A 107 -6.26 -10.44 -7.32
CA TRP A 107 -5.99 -10.93 -8.66
C TRP A 107 -7.22 -11.50 -9.38
N ARG A 108 -8.17 -12.11 -8.66
CA ARG A 108 -9.41 -12.65 -9.25
C ARG A 108 -10.30 -11.53 -9.76
N ALA A 109 -10.23 -10.38 -9.08
CA ALA A 109 -10.88 -9.16 -9.55
C ALA A 109 -10.08 -8.40 -10.62
N GLY A 110 -8.86 -8.85 -10.97
CA GLY A 110 -7.97 -8.14 -11.90
C GLY A 110 -7.51 -6.77 -11.39
N ARG A 111 -7.38 -6.60 -10.07
CA ARG A 111 -7.15 -5.29 -9.41
C ARG A 111 -5.75 -5.09 -8.85
N SER A 112 -4.85 -6.06 -8.99
CA SER A 112 -3.50 -6.01 -8.41
C SER A 112 -2.76 -4.72 -8.78
N LEU A 113 -2.67 -4.41 -10.08
CA LEU A 113 -2.03 -3.18 -10.58
C LEU A 113 -2.73 -1.92 -10.07
N ARG A 114 -4.07 -1.91 -10.10
CA ARG A 114 -4.86 -0.77 -9.62
C ARG A 114 -4.60 -0.48 -8.15
N ASN A 115 -4.47 -1.50 -7.32
CA ASN A 115 -4.22 -1.32 -5.89
C ASN A 115 -2.79 -0.78 -5.63
N VAL A 116 -1.79 -1.22 -6.41
CA VAL A 116 -0.45 -0.62 -6.38
C VAL A 116 -0.51 0.87 -6.76
N LEU A 117 -1.18 1.22 -7.86
CA LEU A 117 -1.29 2.62 -8.30
C LEU A 117 -2.00 3.52 -7.28
N LEU A 118 -3.12 3.07 -6.72
CA LEU A 118 -3.83 3.83 -5.68
C LEU A 118 -3.00 4.03 -4.41
N SER A 119 -2.14 3.06 -4.09
CA SER A 119 -1.21 3.16 -2.98
C SER A 119 -0.13 4.19 -3.26
N LEU A 120 0.51 4.13 -4.43
CA LEU A 120 1.49 5.12 -4.87
C LEU A 120 0.89 6.55 -4.89
N ASP A 121 -0.34 6.72 -5.39
CA ASP A 121 -1.01 8.02 -5.38
C ASP A 121 -1.21 8.55 -3.95
N ALA A 122 -1.65 7.70 -3.01
CA ALA A 122 -1.83 8.08 -1.62
C ALA A 122 -0.49 8.40 -0.92
N LEU A 123 0.56 7.64 -1.22
CA LEU A 123 1.90 7.86 -0.69
C LEU A 123 2.51 9.16 -1.22
N ARG A 124 2.32 9.47 -2.51
CA ARG A 124 2.73 10.75 -3.12
C ARG A 124 2.05 11.92 -2.43
N LEU A 125 0.72 11.90 -2.30
CA LEU A 125 -0.03 12.95 -1.60
C LEU A 125 0.41 13.14 -0.14
N THR A 126 0.77 12.04 0.54
CA THR A 126 1.26 12.10 1.92
C THR A 126 2.68 12.69 1.98
N ALA A 127 3.55 12.34 1.02
CA ALA A 127 4.89 12.89 0.89
C ALA A 127 4.84 14.40 0.60
N GLU A 128 3.99 14.84 -0.34
CA GLU A 128 3.73 16.26 -0.62
C GLU A 128 3.27 17.01 0.64
N ALA A 129 2.39 16.42 1.44
CA ALA A 129 1.90 17.03 2.67
C ALA A 129 2.96 17.10 3.79
N LEU A 130 4.00 16.27 3.75
CA LEU A 130 5.11 16.25 4.71
C LEU A 130 6.27 17.18 4.31
N ALA A 131 6.39 17.51 3.03
CA ALA A 131 7.52 18.26 2.52
C ALA A 131 7.52 19.72 2.98
N ASP A 132 8.65 20.20 3.50
CA ASP A 132 8.88 21.60 3.85
C ASP A 132 9.41 22.44 2.66
N GLY A 133 9.59 21.82 1.49
CA GLY A 133 10.15 22.44 0.29
C GLY A 133 9.89 21.62 -0.98
N PRO A 134 10.49 22.01 -2.12
CA PRO A 134 10.37 21.26 -3.38
C PRO A 134 10.89 19.83 -3.24
N ILE A 135 10.16 18.89 -3.85
CA ILE A 135 10.46 17.45 -3.86
C ILE A 135 10.52 16.92 -5.31
N ASP A 136 11.19 17.68 -6.19
CA ASP A 136 11.21 17.43 -7.63
C ASP A 136 11.74 16.03 -7.98
N GLY A 137 12.68 15.49 -7.19
CA GLY A 137 13.20 14.13 -7.36
C GLY A 137 12.19 13.06 -6.99
N VAL A 138 11.45 13.24 -5.89
CA VAL A 138 10.34 12.37 -5.50
C VAL A 138 9.24 12.37 -6.57
N GLU A 139 8.82 13.55 -7.02
CA GLU A 139 7.79 13.70 -8.06
C GLU A 139 8.19 12.99 -9.36
N ALA A 140 9.43 13.19 -9.81
CA ALA A 140 9.97 12.51 -10.98
C ALA A 140 10.05 10.98 -10.82
N ALA A 141 10.35 10.50 -9.61
CA ALA A 141 10.37 9.06 -9.31
C ALA A 141 8.96 8.44 -9.39
N PHE A 142 7.94 9.10 -8.81
CA PHE A 142 6.54 8.66 -8.93
C PHE A 142 6.07 8.66 -10.39
N ASP A 143 6.36 9.70 -11.16
CA ASP A 143 6.00 9.79 -12.58
C ASP A 143 6.67 8.67 -13.40
N THR A 144 7.93 8.35 -13.07
CA THR A 144 8.65 7.23 -13.68
C THR A 144 7.99 5.89 -13.35
N ALA A 145 7.63 5.65 -12.08
CA ALA A 145 6.94 4.42 -11.71
C ALA A 145 5.58 4.29 -12.43
N ALA A 146 4.81 5.37 -12.52
CA ALA A 146 3.54 5.40 -13.26
C ALA A 146 3.73 5.09 -14.76
N TYR A 147 4.79 5.61 -15.39
CA TYR A 147 5.12 5.28 -16.77
C TYR A 147 5.37 3.77 -16.95
N PHE A 148 6.17 3.15 -16.08
CA PHE A 148 6.46 1.71 -16.14
C PHE A 148 5.22 0.86 -15.82
N ALA A 149 4.34 1.32 -14.94
CA ALA A 149 3.06 0.68 -14.69
C ALA A 149 2.17 0.60 -15.95
N GLY A 150 2.27 1.58 -16.85
CA GLY A 150 1.58 1.57 -18.14
C GLY A 150 2.02 0.47 -19.11
N ALA A 151 3.16 -0.18 -18.85
CA ALA A 151 3.64 -1.31 -19.65
C ALA A 151 3.08 -2.67 -19.18
N ILE A 152 2.41 -2.73 -18.02
CA ILE A 152 1.81 -3.95 -17.50
C ILE A 152 0.61 -4.36 -18.36
N THR A 153 0.61 -5.62 -18.80
CA THR A 153 -0.42 -6.17 -19.70
C THR A 153 -1.52 -6.91 -18.97
N ASP A 154 -1.18 -7.69 -17.94
CA ASP A 154 -2.16 -8.34 -17.08
C ASP A 154 -2.30 -7.56 -15.76
N PRO A 155 -3.42 -6.85 -15.52
CA PRO A 155 -3.59 -6.05 -14.30
C PRO A 155 -3.75 -6.90 -13.04
N GLY A 156 -4.00 -8.21 -13.18
CA GLY A 156 -4.00 -9.19 -12.10
C GLY A 156 -2.62 -9.80 -11.83
N PHE A 157 -1.59 -9.49 -12.64
CA PHE A 157 -0.24 -10.08 -12.60
C PHE A 157 -0.21 -11.59 -12.89
N GLN A 158 -1.19 -12.11 -13.64
CA GLN A 158 -1.22 -13.56 -13.93
C GLN A 158 -0.19 -13.98 -15.00
N ASP A 159 0.41 -13.02 -15.70
CA ASP A 159 1.56 -13.20 -16.60
C ASP A 159 2.93 -13.14 -15.86
N ALA A 160 2.95 -13.13 -14.52
CA ALA A 160 4.20 -13.07 -13.74
C ALA A 160 5.13 -14.29 -13.91
N ALA A 161 4.63 -15.39 -14.46
CA ALA A 161 5.43 -16.56 -14.82
C ALA A 161 6.07 -16.44 -16.21
N ASP A 162 5.56 -15.55 -17.06
CA ASP A 162 6.08 -15.34 -18.41
C ASP A 162 7.31 -14.42 -18.35
N PRO A 163 8.39 -14.70 -19.11
CA PRO A 163 9.62 -13.90 -19.04
C PRO A 163 9.39 -12.40 -19.27
N MET A 164 8.50 -12.04 -20.20
CA MET A 164 8.20 -10.65 -20.49
C MET A 164 7.28 -9.99 -19.45
N GLY A 165 6.28 -10.72 -18.95
CA GLY A 165 5.40 -10.25 -17.87
C GLY A 165 6.20 -9.98 -16.60
N ARG A 166 7.04 -10.96 -16.22
CA ARG A 166 7.98 -10.83 -15.11
C ARG A 166 8.91 -9.63 -15.27
N LEU A 167 9.57 -9.47 -16.42
CA LEU A 167 10.49 -8.34 -16.64
C LEU A 167 9.80 -6.98 -16.46
N ARG A 168 8.54 -6.85 -16.89
CA ARG A 168 7.78 -5.61 -16.69
C ARG A 168 7.48 -5.36 -15.21
N LEU A 169 7.11 -6.39 -14.47
CA LEU A 169 6.87 -6.30 -13.02
C LEU A 169 8.15 -5.99 -12.25
N GLU A 170 9.28 -6.63 -12.58
CA GLU A 170 10.61 -6.34 -12.00
C GLU A 170 11.03 -4.90 -12.31
N SER A 171 10.76 -4.42 -13.53
CA SER A 171 11.03 -3.04 -13.90
C SER A 171 10.21 -2.05 -13.08
N LEU A 172 8.90 -2.28 -12.92
CA LEU A 172 8.04 -1.46 -12.06
C LEU A 172 8.51 -1.52 -10.60
N GLN A 173 8.81 -2.71 -10.07
CA GLN A 173 9.28 -2.91 -8.71
C GLN A 173 10.53 -2.07 -8.42
N GLY A 174 11.53 -2.13 -9.30
CA GLY A 174 12.75 -1.32 -9.17
C GLY A 174 12.51 0.19 -9.29
N ARG A 175 11.43 0.64 -9.97
CA ARG A 175 11.06 2.07 -9.99
C ARG A 175 10.37 2.50 -8.71
N ILE A 176 9.54 1.64 -8.12
CA ILE A 176 8.92 1.93 -6.82
C ILE A 176 9.98 1.97 -5.72
N ASP A 177 10.94 1.04 -5.73
CA ASP A 177 12.06 1.03 -4.80
C ASP A 177 12.88 2.34 -4.86
N ALA A 178 13.12 2.86 -6.07
CA ALA A 178 13.80 4.14 -6.26
C ALA A 178 13.04 5.36 -5.69
N ILE A 179 11.71 5.27 -5.51
CA ILE A 179 10.94 6.32 -4.82
C ILE A 179 11.39 6.43 -3.36
N GLY A 180 11.63 5.29 -2.68
CA GLY A 180 12.10 5.27 -1.29
C GLY A 180 13.41 6.04 -1.11
N ALA A 181 14.37 5.84 -2.02
CA ALA A 181 15.63 6.57 -1.99
C ALA A 181 15.46 8.09 -2.20
N ALA A 182 14.52 8.51 -3.06
CA ALA A 182 14.21 9.93 -3.25
C ALA A 182 13.52 10.54 -2.01
N LEU A 183 12.56 9.82 -1.43
CA LEU A 183 11.85 10.22 -0.21
C LEU A 183 12.83 10.42 0.95
N GLU A 184 13.79 9.52 1.11
CA GLU A 184 14.81 9.62 2.15
C GLU A 184 15.71 10.84 1.99
N GLN A 185 16.11 11.17 0.75
CA GLN A 185 16.97 12.31 0.47
C GLN A 185 16.25 13.65 0.62
N GLU A 186 15.05 13.77 0.07
CA GLU A 186 14.34 15.06 -0.03
C GLU A 186 13.40 15.35 1.13
N ILE A 187 12.97 14.32 1.88
CA ILE A 187 12.05 14.48 3.02
C ILE A 187 12.65 13.92 4.31
N GLY A 188 13.09 12.66 4.31
CA GLY A 188 13.60 12.00 5.52
C GLY A 188 14.79 12.71 6.16
N THR A 189 15.81 13.03 5.35
CA THR A 189 17.03 13.70 5.80
C THR A 189 16.75 15.11 6.36
N PRO A 190 15.99 15.99 5.67
CA PRO A 190 15.57 17.28 6.24
C PRO A 190 14.76 17.17 7.54
N LEU A 191 13.91 16.15 7.66
CA LEU A 191 13.15 15.88 8.89
C LEU A 191 14.03 15.36 10.04
N GLY A 192 15.27 14.94 9.75
CA GLY A 192 16.18 14.34 10.72
C GLY A 192 15.77 12.91 11.10
N VAL A 193 15.02 12.23 10.24
CA VAL A 193 14.71 10.80 10.40
C VAL A 193 15.90 10.02 9.85
N ALA A 194 16.53 9.20 10.69
CA ALA A 194 17.69 8.41 10.28
C ALA A 194 17.27 7.24 9.36
N PRO A 195 18.10 6.86 8.38
CA PRO A 195 17.95 5.61 7.64
C PRO A 195 17.85 4.42 8.62
N GLY A 196 16.81 3.61 8.51
CA GLY A 196 16.64 2.39 9.32
C GLY A 196 15.62 2.42 10.45
N PHE A 197 14.86 3.51 10.63
CA PHE A 197 13.64 3.51 11.46
C PHE A 197 12.46 2.87 10.69
N ASN A 198 12.61 1.62 10.28
CA ASN A 198 11.48 0.82 9.80
C ASN A 198 10.90 0.04 10.95
N SER A 199 9.58 0.11 11.09
CA SER A 199 8.78 -0.65 12.06
C SER A 199 8.73 -2.17 11.80
N LEU A 200 9.64 -2.70 10.98
CA LEU A 200 9.85 -4.13 10.74
C LEU A 200 11.09 -4.68 11.47
N ASP A 201 12.00 -3.82 11.94
CA ASP A 201 13.05 -4.19 12.90
C ASP A 201 12.50 -3.99 14.31
N GLY A 202 11.79 -5.03 14.77
CA GLY A 202 10.88 -4.95 15.91
C GLY A 202 11.47 -4.52 17.25
N ASP A 203 10.69 -3.69 17.93
CA ASP A 203 10.35 -3.80 19.34
C ASP A 203 9.09 -4.67 19.58
#